data_AF-A0A369QDU1-F1
#
_entry.id   AF-A0A369QDU1-F1
#
_cell.length_a   1.000
_cell.length_b   1.000
_cell.length_c   1.000
_cell.angle_alpha   90.00
_cell.angle_beta   90.00
_cell.angle_gamma   90.00
#
_symmetry.space_group_name_H-M   'P 1'
#
loop_
_entity.id
_entity.type
_entity.pdbx_description
1 polymer ?
#
loop_
_entity_poly.entity_id
_entity_poly.type
_entity_poly.pdbx_seq_one_letter_code
_entity_poly.pdbx_strand_id
1 'polypeptide(L)'
;MTDIIASTAPQIDRLALAVRLAREDGGSSSTLPNHAAERLFKTLLTRLQPLARKLVRCYGLTDMEDDARQACAIGIHRAVDSYITDKARFTTHATWQMRGELQSLRHRVRLDDRRGGKKASIRTCSLDGSATEPAIEIVDESASLRTERGASDIMAQRCLTRLLDSYDNTRKDRAASDIIRAERQLFQTQIIGSRRSFMPAWSNEQKRQIVRRISRNCAKIARVEAGL
;
A
#
# COMPACT_ATOMS: atom_id res chain seq x y z
N MET A 1 -31.13 18.32 -11.83
CA MET A 1 -30.36 17.34 -11.02
C MET A 1 -28.97 17.02 -11.61
N THR A 2 -28.67 17.47 -12.84
CA THR A 2 -27.40 17.32 -13.55
C THR A 2 -26.33 18.35 -13.17
N ASP A 3 -26.74 19.56 -12.74
CA ASP A 3 -25.80 20.67 -12.51
C ASP A 3 -25.01 20.57 -11.20
N ILE A 4 -25.56 19.91 -10.17
CA ILE A 4 -24.85 19.66 -8.90
C ILE A 4 -23.70 18.66 -9.11
N ILE A 5 -23.87 17.71 -10.04
CA ILE A 5 -22.86 16.68 -10.33
C ILE A 5 -21.68 17.29 -11.10
N ALA A 6 -21.94 18.26 -11.99
CA ALA A 6 -20.91 18.92 -12.79
C ALA A 6 -19.97 19.80 -11.94
N SER A 7 -20.49 20.50 -10.93
CA SER A 7 -19.70 21.34 -10.00
C SER A 7 -18.88 20.52 -9.01
N THR A 8 -19.39 19.34 -8.60
CA THR A 8 -18.73 18.48 -7.60
C THR A 8 -17.67 17.53 -8.19
N ALA A 9 -17.78 17.18 -9.47
CA ALA A 9 -16.82 16.31 -10.16
C ALA A 9 -15.34 16.76 -10.03
N PRO A 10 -14.97 18.03 -10.34
CA PRO A 10 -13.59 18.48 -10.17
C PRO A 10 -13.13 18.46 -8.70
N GLN A 11 -14.05 18.58 -7.75
CA GLN A 11 -13.74 18.50 -6.32
C GLN A 11 -13.42 17.07 -5.87
N ILE A 12 -14.13 16.07 -6.42
CA ILE A 12 -13.88 14.65 -6.14
C ILE A 12 -12.52 14.22 -6.72
N ASP A 13 -12.20 14.64 -7.95
CA ASP A 13 -10.93 14.31 -8.59
C ASP A 13 -9.74 14.86 -7.80
N ARG A 14 -9.83 16.12 -7.35
CA ARG A 14 -8.83 16.75 -6.47
C ARG A 14 -8.70 16.02 -5.14
N LEU A 15 -9.82 15.62 -4.55
CA LEU A 15 -9.81 14.91 -3.27
C LEU A 15 -9.18 13.52 -3.39
N ALA A 16 -9.45 12.80 -4.48
CA ALA A 16 -8.82 11.51 -4.75
C ALA A 16 -7.29 11.63 -4.92
N LEU A 17 -6.82 12.66 -5.65
CA LEU A 17 -5.39 12.96 -5.75
C LEU A 17 -4.78 13.33 -4.40
N ALA A 18 -5.46 14.14 -3.59
CA ALA A 18 -4.98 14.52 -2.26
C ALA A 18 -4.86 13.30 -1.32
N VAL A 19 -5.78 12.34 -1.39
CA VAL A 19 -5.65 11.06 -0.67
C VAL A 19 -4.41 10.30 -1.13
N ARG A 20 -4.20 10.20 -2.44
CA ARG A 20 -3.06 9.46 -3.00
C ARG A 20 -1.73 10.08 -2.59
N LEU A 21 -1.58 11.39 -2.74
CA LEU A 21 -0.38 12.12 -2.31
C LEU A 21 -0.13 11.97 -0.81
N ALA A 22 -1.17 12.12 0.01
CA ALA A 22 -1.04 11.92 1.46
C ALA A 22 -0.57 10.49 1.80
N ARG A 23 -0.99 9.46 1.06
CA ARG A 23 -0.52 8.08 1.27
C ARG A 23 0.95 7.91 0.89
N GLU A 24 1.38 8.50 -0.22
CA GLU A 24 2.77 8.47 -0.71
C GLU A 24 3.72 9.19 0.28
N ASP A 25 3.31 10.34 0.83
CA ASP A 25 4.08 11.12 1.81
C ASP A 25 4.28 10.39 3.15
N GLY A 26 3.33 9.53 3.54
CA GLY A 26 3.41 8.71 4.76
C GLY A 26 4.33 7.49 4.63
N GLY A 27 4.76 7.13 3.42
CA GLY A 27 5.43 5.87 3.12
C GLY A 27 6.91 5.80 3.47
N SER A 28 7.55 6.90 3.89
CA SER A 28 9.01 6.96 3.97
C SER A 28 9.64 6.76 5.37
N SER A 29 8.90 6.79 6.48
CA SER A 29 9.59 6.66 7.80
C SER A 29 8.75 6.28 9.05
N SER A 30 7.44 6.05 8.99
CA SER A 30 6.68 5.78 10.23
C SER A 30 5.78 4.54 10.15
N THR A 31 5.93 3.65 11.13
CA THR A 31 5.04 2.50 11.42
C THR A 31 3.63 2.95 11.83
N LEU A 32 3.38 4.25 11.94
CA LEU A 32 2.12 4.82 12.43
C LEU A 32 1.16 5.11 11.26
N PRO A 33 -0.14 4.82 11.42
CA PRO A 33 -1.15 5.13 10.40
C PRO A 33 -1.14 6.61 10.02
N ASN A 34 -1.15 6.91 8.73
CA ASN A 34 -1.27 8.29 8.26
C ASN A 34 -2.71 8.81 8.48
N HIS A 35 -2.96 9.38 9.67
CA HIS A 35 -4.26 9.91 10.06
C HIS A 35 -4.81 10.98 9.11
N ALA A 36 -3.94 11.74 8.43
CA ALA A 36 -4.37 12.75 7.45
C ALA A 36 -4.95 12.08 6.20
N ALA A 37 -4.25 11.08 5.66
CA ALA A 37 -4.74 10.28 4.54
C ALA A 37 -6.07 9.58 4.87
N GLU A 38 -6.20 9.04 6.08
CA GLU A 38 -7.42 8.37 6.53
C GLU A 38 -8.62 9.32 6.62
N ARG A 39 -8.41 10.55 7.14
CA ARG A 39 -9.48 11.57 7.19
C ARG A 39 -9.94 11.98 5.79
N LEU A 40 -9.00 12.17 4.86
CA LEU A 40 -9.31 12.49 3.47
C LEU A 40 -10.05 11.33 2.80
N PHE A 41 -9.61 10.09 3.01
CA PHE A 41 -10.26 8.90 2.47
C PHE A 41 -11.68 8.74 3.03
N LYS A 42 -11.88 8.94 4.33
CA LYS A 42 -13.22 8.97 4.94
C LYS A 42 -14.12 10.03 4.31
N THR A 43 -13.57 11.21 3.99
CA THR A 43 -14.32 12.26 3.30
C THR A 43 -14.70 11.83 1.89
N LEU A 44 -13.80 11.17 1.17
CA LEU A 44 -14.07 10.60 -0.16
C LEU A 44 -15.21 9.58 -0.11
N LEU A 45 -15.16 8.64 0.84
CA LEU A 45 -16.18 7.62 1.03
C LEU A 45 -17.56 8.25 1.29
N THR A 46 -17.64 9.25 2.18
CA THR A 46 -18.89 9.96 2.45
C THR A 46 -19.46 10.62 1.19
N ARG A 47 -18.60 11.22 0.35
CA ARG A 47 -19.03 11.86 -0.90
C ARG A 47 -19.50 10.86 -1.95
N LEU A 48 -18.92 9.66 -1.99
CA LEU A 48 -19.30 8.60 -2.93
C LEU A 48 -20.42 7.69 -2.43
N GLN A 49 -20.82 7.80 -1.17
CA GLN A 49 -21.85 6.97 -0.55
C GLN A 49 -23.17 6.92 -1.34
N PRO A 50 -23.71 8.03 -1.90
CA PRO A 50 -24.94 7.96 -2.70
C PRO A 50 -24.80 7.10 -3.95
N LEU A 51 -23.61 7.14 -4.60
CA LEU A 51 -23.31 6.34 -5.77
C LEU A 51 -23.13 4.87 -5.41
N ALA A 52 -22.44 4.56 -4.31
CA ALA A 52 -22.34 3.21 -3.77
C ALA A 52 -23.73 2.63 -3.49
N ARG A 53 -24.61 3.35 -2.78
CA ARG A 53 -26.00 2.92 -2.52
C ARG A 53 -26.78 2.64 -3.80
N LYS A 54 -26.62 3.49 -4.83
CA LYS A 54 -27.24 3.25 -6.14
C LYS A 54 -26.75 1.94 -6.76
N LEU A 55 -25.44 1.69 -6.77
CA LEU A 55 -24.87 0.47 -7.32
C LEU A 55 -25.31 -0.77 -6.54
N VAL A 56 -25.31 -0.74 -5.21
CA VAL A 56 -25.79 -1.85 -4.37
C VAL A 56 -27.23 -2.26 -4.74
N ARG A 57 -28.12 -1.28 -4.97
CA ARG A 57 -29.48 -1.54 -5.46
C ARG A 57 -29.49 -2.16 -6.85
N CYS A 58 -28.70 -1.62 -7.79
CA CYS A 58 -28.63 -2.15 -9.16
C CYS A 58 -28.11 -3.60 -9.22
N TYR A 59 -27.27 -3.99 -8.27
CA TYR A 59 -26.72 -5.35 -8.18
C TYR A 59 -27.61 -6.31 -7.36
N GLY A 60 -28.72 -5.83 -6.78
CA GLY A 60 -29.66 -6.66 -6.01
C GLY A 60 -29.05 -7.18 -4.70
N LEU A 61 -28.21 -6.37 -4.05
CA LEU A 61 -27.50 -6.71 -2.81
C LEU A 61 -28.02 -5.90 -1.60
N THR A 62 -29.29 -5.50 -1.64
CA THR A 62 -29.90 -4.67 -0.58
C THR A 62 -30.10 -5.42 0.74
N ASP A 63 -30.20 -6.74 0.67
CA ASP A 63 -30.28 -7.65 1.82
C ASP A 63 -28.92 -7.89 2.50
N MET A 64 -27.83 -7.46 1.87
CA MET A 64 -26.46 -7.57 2.40
C MET A 64 -25.75 -6.22 2.33
N GLU A 65 -26.44 -5.16 2.78
CA GLU A 65 -25.96 -3.79 2.59
C GLU A 65 -24.58 -3.55 3.23
N ASP A 66 -24.29 -4.17 4.38
CA ASP A 66 -23.02 -3.98 5.08
C ASP A 66 -21.83 -4.57 4.31
N ASP A 67 -21.95 -5.80 3.82
CA ASP A 67 -20.93 -6.44 2.99
C ASP A 67 -20.77 -5.72 1.65
N ALA A 68 -21.89 -5.28 1.05
CA ALA A 68 -21.88 -4.54 -0.19
C ALA A 68 -21.22 -3.15 0.00
N ARG A 69 -21.40 -2.51 1.16
CA ARG A 69 -20.73 -1.26 1.53
C ARG A 69 -19.23 -1.44 1.68
N GLN A 70 -18.78 -2.53 2.31
CA GLN A 70 -17.36 -2.86 2.42
C GLN A 70 -16.75 -3.14 1.05
N ALA A 71 -17.42 -3.91 0.20
CA ALA A 71 -17.00 -4.16 -1.18
C ALA A 71 -16.84 -2.85 -1.97
N CYS A 72 -17.78 -1.90 -1.82
CA CYS A 72 -17.64 -0.59 -2.44
C CYS A 72 -16.44 0.21 -1.88
N ALA A 73 -16.19 0.15 -0.58
CA ALA A 73 -15.05 0.82 0.04
C ALA A 73 -13.71 0.26 -0.46
N ILE A 74 -13.60 -1.07 -0.64
CA ILE A 74 -12.43 -1.72 -1.25
C ILE A 74 -12.26 -1.25 -2.70
N GLY A 75 -13.35 -1.19 -3.46
CA GLY A 75 -13.32 -0.68 -4.84
C GLY A 75 -12.84 0.77 -4.92
N ILE A 76 -13.30 1.63 -4.01
CA ILE A 76 -12.85 3.03 -3.93
C ILE A 76 -11.37 3.10 -3.54
N HIS A 77 -10.92 2.27 -2.60
CA HIS A 77 -9.50 2.18 -2.24
C HIS A 77 -8.63 1.85 -3.45
N ARG A 78 -8.98 0.79 -4.18
CA ARG A 78 -8.27 0.37 -5.41
C ARG A 78 -8.33 1.44 -6.49
N ALA A 79 -9.45 2.16 -6.58
CA ALA A 79 -9.60 3.28 -7.50
C ALA A 79 -8.62 4.40 -7.20
N VAL A 80 -8.40 4.76 -5.92
CA VAL A 80 -7.42 5.78 -5.51
C VAL A 80 -6.01 5.38 -5.92
N ASP A 81 -5.62 4.14 -5.63
CA ASP A 81 -4.24 3.68 -5.87
C ASP A 81 -3.91 3.62 -7.38
N SER A 82 -4.90 3.31 -8.21
CA SER A 82 -4.75 3.17 -9.67
C SER A 82 -5.22 4.38 -10.47
N TYR A 83 -5.59 5.49 -9.82
CA TYR A 83 -6.19 6.63 -10.51
C TYR A 83 -5.19 7.36 -11.41
N ILE A 84 -5.56 7.58 -12.67
CA ILE A 84 -4.80 8.39 -13.63
C ILE A 84 -5.75 9.41 -14.25
N THR A 85 -5.44 10.71 -14.09
CA THR A 85 -6.36 11.83 -14.39
C THR A 85 -6.57 12.09 -15.88
N ASP A 86 -5.63 11.66 -16.72
CA ASP A 86 -5.67 11.81 -18.18
C ASP A 86 -6.64 10.82 -18.84
N LYS A 87 -6.87 9.65 -18.23
CA LYS A 87 -7.70 8.58 -18.80
C LYS A 87 -9.19 8.79 -18.56
N ALA A 88 -9.57 9.17 -17.35
CA ALA A 88 -10.99 9.32 -16.97
C ALA A 88 -11.13 10.17 -15.70
N ARG A 89 -12.34 10.70 -15.46
CA ARG A 89 -12.73 11.27 -14.17
C ARG A 89 -12.72 10.20 -13.08
N PHE A 90 -12.41 10.58 -11.84
CA PHE A 90 -12.30 9.65 -10.72
C PHE A 90 -13.62 8.91 -10.48
N THR A 91 -14.75 9.61 -10.55
CA THR A 91 -16.07 8.99 -10.33
C THR A 91 -16.36 7.87 -11.33
N THR A 92 -15.94 8.01 -12.58
CA THR A 92 -16.06 6.96 -13.61
C THR A 92 -15.16 5.77 -13.28
N HIS A 93 -13.89 6.03 -12.98
CA HIS A 93 -12.93 4.98 -12.60
C HIS A 93 -13.38 4.22 -11.34
N ALA A 94 -13.78 4.96 -10.30
CA ALA A 94 -14.30 4.39 -9.06
C ALA A 94 -15.58 3.56 -9.30
N THR A 95 -16.44 3.99 -10.23
CA THR A 95 -17.62 3.20 -10.63
C THR A 95 -17.22 1.87 -11.23
N TRP A 96 -16.19 1.83 -12.09
CA TRP A 96 -15.68 0.55 -12.63
C TRP A 96 -15.15 -0.37 -11.54
N GLN A 97 -14.34 0.16 -10.62
CA GLN A 97 -13.80 -0.63 -9.51
C GLN A 97 -14.92 -1.16 -8.60
N MET A 98 -15.85 -0.30 -8.17
CA MET A 98 -17.00 -0.71 -7.35
C MET A 98 -17.85 -1.79 -8.02
N ARG A 99 -18.08 -1.67 -9.35
CA ARG A 99 -18.82 -2.69 -10.11
C ARG A 99 -18.11 -4.04 -10.12
N GLY A 100 -16.78 -4.05 -10.22
CA GLY A 100 -15.99 -5.28 -10.12
C GLY A 100 -16.14 -5.95 -8.76
N GLU A 101 -15.98 -5.20 -7.68
CA GLU A 101 -16.14 -5.72 -6.31
C GLU A 101 -17.55 -6.24 -6.04
N LEU A 102 -18.58 -5.48 -6.40
CA LEU A 102 -19.98 -5.88 -6.24
C LEU A 102 -20.34 -7.09 -7.10
N GLN A 103 -19.81 -7.18 -8.32
CA GLN A 103 -20.00 -8.37 -9.15
C GLN A 103 -19.35 -9.60 -8.52
N SER A 104 -18.15 -9.45 -7.94
CA SER A 104 -17.47 -10.54 -7.24
C SER A 104 -18.24 -10.99 -6.01
N LEU A 105 -18.77 -10.05 -5.22
CA LEU A 105 -19.58 -10.33 -4.04
C LEU A 105 -20.88 -11.04 -4.43
N ARG A 106 -21.58 -10.49 -5.44
CA ARG A 106 -22.80 -11.10 -5.98
C ARG A 106 -22.54 -12.51 -6.48
N HIS A 107 -21.43 -12.75 -7.17
CA HIS A 107 -21.07 -14.09 -7.62
C HIS A 107 -20.90 -15.02 -6.41
N ARG A 108 -20.07 -14.67 -5.43
CA ARG A 108 -19.88 -15.51 -4.23
C ARG A 108 -21.17 -15.85 -3.48
N VAL A 109 -22.09 -14.90 -3.35
CA VAL A 109 -23.31 -15.10 -2.54
C VAL A 109 -24.48 -15.66 -3.36
N ARG A 110 -24.63 -15.25 -4.62
CA ARG A 110 -25.75 -15.66 -5.50
C ARG A 110 -25.38 -16.80 -6.46
N LEU A 111 -24.23 -17.45 -6.24
CA LEU A 111 -23.75 -18.57 -7.05
C LEU A 111 -24.74 -19.74 -7.11
N ASP A 112 -25.67 -19.83 -6.16
CA ASP A 112 -26.68 -20.90 -6.12
C ASP A 112 -27.96 -20.61 -6.94
N ASP A 113 -28.14 -19.39 -7.46
CA ASP A 113 -29.35 -19.01 -8.20
C ASP A 113 -29.24 -19.19 -9.72
N ARG A 114 -28.25 -19.98 -10.17
CA ARG A 114 -28.14 -20.37 -11.58
C ARG A 114 -29.29 -21.32 -11.92
N ARG A 115 -30.40 -20.77 -12.43
CA ARG A 115 -31.35 -21.52 -13.28
C ARG A 115 -30.65 -22.25 -14.44
N GLY A 116 -29.43 -21.85 -14.82
CA GLY A 116 -28.56 -22.56 -15.75
C GLY A 116 -28.00 -23.90 -15.24
N GLY A 117 -27.75 -24.04 -13.93
CA GLY A 117 -27.30 -25.31 -13.31
C GLY A 117 -28.39 -26.38 -13.32
N LYS A 118 -29.67 -25.98 -13.24
CA LYS A 118 -30.82 -26.89 -13.45
C LYS A 118 -30.94 -27.41 -14.88
N LYS A 119 -30.40 -26.70 -15.89
CA LYS A 119 -30.40 -27.14 -17.29
C LYS A 119 -29.20 -28.00 -17.67
N ALA A 120 -28.10 -27.91 -16.92
CA ALA A 120 -26.86 -28.63 -17.20
C ALA A 120 -26.54 -29.74 -16.19
N SER A 121 -27.39 -29.97 -15.18
CA SER A 121 -27.16 -30.97 -14.12
C SER A 121 -25.88 -30.77 -13.33
N ILE A 122 -25.18 -29.64 -13.47
CA ILE A 122 -23.92 -29.38 -12.78
C ILE A 122 -24.26 -28.82 -11.40
N ARG A 123 -24.11 -29.66 -10.39
CA ARG A 123 -24.23 -29.31 -8.98
C ARG A 123 -22.84 -28.96 -8.45
N THR A 124 -22.65 -27.75 -7.95
CA THR A 124 -21.48 -27.43 -7.12
C THR A 124 -21.70 -28.04 -5.74
N CYS A 125 -21.09 -29.19 -5.48
CA CYS A 125 -21.02 -29.79 -4.16
C CYS A 125 -19.87 -29.13 -3.38
N SER A 126 -20.17 -28.61 -2.19
CA SER A 126 -19.14 -28.48 -1.15
C SER A 126 -18.62 -29.88 -0.82
N LEU A 127 -17.34 -30.03 -0.53
CA LEU A 127 -16.69 -31.32 -0.23
C LEU A 127 -17.43 -32.09 0.89
N ASP A 128 -18.04 -31.38 1.83
CA ASP A 128 -18.80 -31.98 2.95
C ASP A 128 -20.23 -32.44 2.56
N GLY A 129 -20.70 -32.10 1.36
CA GLY A 129 -22.04 -32.44 0.87
C GLY A 129 -22.11 -33.69 -0.02
N SER A 130 -20.98 -34.35 -0.30
CA SER A 130 -20.91 -35.52 -1.19
C SER A 130 -20.89 -36.85 -0.44
N ALA A 131 -21.61 -36.97 0.68
CA ALA A 131 -21.65 -38.20 1.48
C ALA A 131 -22.48 -39.33 0.84
N THR A 132 -23.05 -39.15 -0.36
CA THR A 132 -24.00 -40.11 -0.96
C THR A 132 -23.54 -40.70 -2.30
N GLU A 133 -22.52 -40.14 -2.93
CA GLU A 133 -21.87 -40.76 -4.11
C GLU A 133 -20.37 -40.83 -3.84
N PRO A 134 -19.68 -41.93 -4.19
CA PRO A 134 -18.25 -42.02 -3.99
C PRO A 134 -17.60 -40.89 -4.79
N ALA A 135 -17.10 -39.89 -4.08
CA ALA A 135 -16.21 -38.89 -4.65
C ALA A 135 -15.13 -39.66 -5.41
N ILE A 136 -14.92 -39.32 -6.68
CA ILE A 136 -13.82 -39.88 -7.46
C ILE A 136 -12.55 -39.45 -6.74
N GLU A 137 -12.05 -40.33 -5.87
CA GLU A 137 -10.82 -40.12 -5.12
C GLU A 137 -9.70 -40.24 -6.14
N ILE A 138 -9.29 -39.11 -6.71
CA ILE A 138 -8.15 -39.06 -7.62
C ILE A 138 -6.91 -39.21 -6.74
N VAL A 139 -6.52 -40.46 -6.50
CA VAL A 139 -5.31 -40.81 -5.77
C VAL A 139 -4.11 -40.48 -6.67
N ASP A 140 -3.42 -39.39 -6.35
CA ASP A 140 -2.13 -39.04 -6.94
C ASP A 140 -1.02 -39.29 -5.91
N GLU A 141 -0.35 -40.44 -6.07
CA GLU A 141 0.77 -40.88 -5.24
C GLU A 141 1.92 -39.84 -5.20
N SER A 142 2.04 -39.00 -6.23
CA SER A 142 3.10 -37.98 -6.34
C SER A 142 2.70 -36.62 -5.73
N ALA A 143 1.45 -36.44 -5.31
CA ALA A 143 0.94 -35.15 -4.84
C ALA A 143 1.66 -34.67 -3.57
N SER A 144 1.88 -35.56 -2.60
CA SER A 144 2.59 -35.26 -1.36
C SER A 144 4.03 -34.82 -1.65
N LEU A 145 4.77 -35.60 -2.44
CA LEU A 145 6.15 -35.29 -2.81
C LEU A 145 6.29 -33.96 -3.56
N ARG A 146 5.38 -33.66 -4.49
CA ARG A 146 5.38 -32.38 -5.22
C ARG A 146 5.07 -31.19 -4.29
N THR A 147 4.15 -31.38 -3.36
CA THR A 147 3.78 -30.34 -2.38
C THR A 147 4.93 -30.07 -1.42
N GLU A 148 5.59 -31.11 -0.91
CA GLU A 148 6.73 -30.98 -0.01
C GLU A 148 7.93 -30.31 -0.67
N ARG A 149 8.22 -30.67 -1.93
CA ARG A 149 9.27 -30.00 -2.71
C ARG A 149 8.94 -28.53 -2.93
N GLY A 150 7.73 -28.21 -3.41
CA GLY A 150 7.31 -26.83 -3.61
C GLY A 150 7.32 -26.00 -2.32
N ALA A 151 6.90 -26.59 -1.20
CA ALA A 151 6.97 -25.95 0.10
C ALA A 151 8.43 -25.68 0.53
N SER A 152 9.31 -26.66 0.33
CA SER A 152 10.75 -26.55 0.63
C SER A 152 11.41 -25.45 -0.20
N ASP A 153 11.12 -25.39 -1.50
CA ASP A 153 11.67 -24.38 -2.41
C ASP A 153 11.23 -22.97 -2.01
N ILE A 154 9.94 -22.78 -1.69
CA ILE A 154 9.41 -21.48 -1.23
C ILE A 154 10.04 -21.08 0.11
N MET A 155 10.21 -22.03 1.04
CA MET A 155 10.87 -21.75 2.33
C MET A 155 12.33 -21.38 2.13
N ALA A 156 13.07 -22.09 1.27
CA ALA A 156 14.45 -21.80 0.94
C ALA A 156 14.60 -20.40 0.32
N GLN A 157 13.73 -20.06 -0.64
CA GLN A 157 13.73 -18.74 -1.29
C GLN A 157 13.46 -17.62 -0.29
N ARG A 158 12.43 -17.77 0.57
CA ARG A 158 12.13 -16.78 1.62
C ARG A 158 13.25 -16.63 2.64
N CYS A 159 13.90 -17.73 3.01
CA CYS A 159 15.04 -17.71 3.92
C CYS A 159 16.22 -16.94 3.29
N LEU A 160 16.54 -17.24 2.02
CA LEU A 160 17.59 -16.55 1.29
C LEU A 160 17.35 -15.04 1.19
N THR A 161 16.13 -14.63 0.82
CA THR A 161 15.77 -13.20 0.75
C THR A 161 15.96 -12.51 2.11
N ARG A 162 15.50 -13.13 3.20
CA ARG A 162 15.67 -12.58 4.56
C ARG A 162 17.15 -12.47 4.96
N LEU A 163 17.98 -13.43 4.58
CA LEU A 163 19.41 -13.39 4.86
C LEU A 163 20.10 -12.26 4.10
N LEU A 164 19.74 -12.06 2.82
CA LEU A 164 20.26 -10.95 2.02
C LEU A 164 19.84 -9.59 2.59
N ASP A 165 18.56 -9.43 2.94
CA ASP A 165 18.06 -8.21 3.57
C ASP A 165 18.78 -7.91 4.89
N SER A 166 18.97 -8.93 5.73
CA SER A 166 19.70 -8.80 6.99
C SER A 166 21.18 -8.43 6.78
N TYR A 167 21.82 -9.00 5.77
CA TYR A 167 23.19 -8.68 5.40
C TYR A 167 23.32 -7.23 4.92
N ASP A 168 22.42 -6.77 4.06
CA ASP A 168 22.41 -5.39 3.56
C ASP A 168 22.15 -4.38 4.68
N ASN A 169 21.23 -4.67 5.60
CA ASN A 169 20.97 -3.82 6.77
C ASN A 169 22.22 -3.73 7.66
N THR A 170 22.87 -4.85 7.94
CA THR A 170 24.12 -4.87 8.72
C THR A 170 25.22 -4.04 8.05
N ARG A 171 25.31 -4.08 6.72
CA ARG A 171 26.27 -3.29 5.94
C ARG A 171 25.96 -1.79 6.01
N LYS A 172 24.68 -1.41 5.90
CA LYS A 172 24.23 -0.01 6.04
C LYS A 172 24.50 0.54 7.44
N ASP A 173 24.21 -0.24 8.48
CA ASP A 173 24.44 0.16 9.88
C ASP A 173 25.93 0.36 10.19
N ARG A 174 26.81 -0.50 9.65
CA ARG A 174 28.27 -0.33 9.77
C ARG A 174 28.75 0.92 9.03
N ALA A 175 28.28 1.14 7.80
CA ALA A 175 28.64 2.32 7.03
C ALA A 175 28.20 3.63 7.75
N ALA A 176 26.99 3.66 8.30
CA ALA A 176 26.50 4.79 9.10
C ALA A 176 27.36 5.00 10.35
N SER A 177 27.71 3.92 11.06
CA SER A 177 28.55 3.96 12.26
C SER A 177 29.97 4.46 11.96
N ASP A 178 30.57 4.03 10.85
CA ASP A 178 31.90 4.46 10.41
C ASP A 178 31.91 5.95 10.03
N ILE A 179 30.85 6.44 9.38
CA ILE A 179 30.67 7.86 9.07
C ILE A 179 30.57 8.69 10.37
N ILE A 180 29.71 8.28 11.31
CA ILE A 180 29.58 8.95 12.61
C ILE A 180 30.91 8.97 13.38
N ARG A 181 31.66 7.86 13.32
CA ARG A 181 32.99 7.76 13.93
C ARG A 181 33.99 8.70 13.28
N ALA A 182 34.01 8.77 11.94
CA ALA A 182 34.87 9.68 11.18
C ALA A 182 34.52 11.15 11.48
N GLU A 183 33.24 11.52 11.56
CA GLU A 183 32.80 12.86 11.93
C GLU A 183 33.22 13.23 13.36
N ARG A 184 33.04 12.32 14.33
CA ARG A 184 33.50 12.55 15.71
C ARG A 184 35.01 12.74 15.80
N GLN A 185 35.79 11.96 15.06
CA GLN A 185 37.25 12.12 15.01
C GLN A 185 37.67 13.43 14.36
N LEU A 186 37.00 13.86 13.29
CA LEU A 186 37.23 15.16 12.66
C LEU A 186 36.85 16.33 13.58
N PHE A 187 35.75 16.20 14.33
CA PHE A 187 35.34 17.19 15.32
C PHE A 187 36.37 17.29 16.46
N GLN A 188 36.82 16.15 17.00
CA GLN A 188 37.84 16.13 18.04
C GLN A 188 39.19 16.68 17.56
N THR A 189 39.66 16.31 16.37
CA THR A 189 40.93 16.84 15.83
C THR A 189 40.85 18.33 15.50
N GLN A 190 39.74 18.82 14.92
CA GLN A 190 39.63 20.22 14.52
C GLN A 190 39.23 21.18 15.64
N ILE A 191 38.52 20.73 16.67
CA ILE A 191 38.02 21.60 17.76
C ILE A 191 38.80 21.40 19.06
N ILE A 192 39.24 20.17 19.36
CA ILE A 192 40.01 19.88 20.59
C ILE A 192 41.52 19.88 20.31
N GLY A 193 41.95 19.46 19.11
CA GLY A 193 43.35 19.55 18.68
C GLY A 193 43.82 20.97 18.35
N SER A 194 42.90 21.85 17.96
CA SER A 194 43.14 23.29 17.80
C SER A 194 42.99 24.02 19.14
N ARG A 195 44.04 23.94 19.97
CA ARG A 195 44.34 24.85 21.09
C ARG A 195 43.38 24.87 22.28
N ARG A 196 43.91 24.33 23.38
CA ARG A 196 43.59 24.62 24.79
C ARG A 196 43.88 26.08 25.21
N SER A 197 43.87 27.04 24.30
CA SER A 197 44.12 28.45 24.59
C SER A 197 42.94 29.30 24.17
N PHE A 198 42.19 29.77 25.18
CA PHE A 198 41.33 30.96 25.15
C PHE A 198 40.35 31.00 23.97
N MET A 199 39.13 30.45 24.13
CA MET A 199 38.04 30.61 23.16
C MET A 199 37.79 32.12 22.94
N PRO A 200 38.15 32.71 21.78
CA PRO A 200 37.67 34.03 21.44
C PRO A 200 36.20 33.88 21.05
N ALA A 201 35.37 34.88 21.33
CA ALA A 201 34.01 34.91 20.82
C ALA A 201 34.05 34.70 19.29
N TRP A 202 33.51 33.56 18.82
CA TRP A 202 33.57 33.22 17.40
C TRP A 202 32.94 34.32 16.57
N SER A 203 33.70 34.77 15.57
CA SER A 203 33.20 35.71 14.57
C SER A 203 31.96 35.12 13.90
N ASN A 204 30.98 35.98 13.58
CA ASN A 204 29.78 35.57 12.86
C ASN A 204 30.11 34.87 11.54
N GLU A 205 31.25 35.18 10.92
CA GLU A 205 31.69 34.51 9.70
C GLU A 205 32.16 33.07 9.95
N GLN A 206 32.80 32.81 11.09
CA GLN A 206 33.18 31.44 11.47
C GLN A 206 31.95 30.57 11.73
N LYS A 207 30.92 31.13 12.40
CA LYS A 207 29.62 30.47 12.59
C LYS A 207 28.96 30.15 11.24
N ARG A 208 28.99 31.10 10.28
CA ARG A 208 28.47 30.90 8.92
C ARG A 208 29.24 29.83 8.16
N GLN A 209 30.58 29.78 8.29
CA GLN A 209 31.39 28.75 7.65
C GLN A 209 31.09 27.34 8.17
N ILE A 210 30.85 27.19 9.49
CA ILE A 210 30.43 25.92 10.09
C ILE A 210 29.08 25.48 9.52
N VAL A 211 28.08 26.37 9.49
CA VAL A 211 26.76 26.07 8.91
C VAL A 211 26.87 25.69 7.43
N ARG A 212 27.67 26.42 6.64
CA ARG A 212 27.91 26.09 5.21
C ARG A 212 28.60 24.73 5.03
N ARG A 213 29.43 24.30 5.98
CA ARG A 213 30.12 23.02 5.92
C ARG A 213 29.19 21.86 6.31
N ILE A 214 28.39 22.04 7.37
CA ILE A 214 27.37 21.09 7.79
C ILE A 214 26.34 20.90 6.67
N SER A 215 25.82 21.99 6.11
CA SER A 215 24.86 21.93 5.00
C SER A 215 25.41 21.20 3.77
N ARG A 216 26.69 21.41 3.41
CA ARG A 216 27.34 20.66 2.32
C ARG A 216 27.50 19.18 2.63
N ASN A 217 27.83 18.81 3.87
CA ASN A 217 27.94 17.40 4.28
C ASN A 217 26.56 16.72 4.28
N CYS A 218 25.52 17.35 4.82
CA CYS A 218 24.16 16.83 4.75
C CYS A 218 23.68 16.64 3.31
N ALA A 219 23.98 17.60 2.42
CA ALA A 219 23.66 17.49 0.99
C ALA A 219 24.45 16.35 0.30
N LYS A 220 25.69 16.09 0.72
CA LYS A 220 26.49 14.97 0.21
C LYS A 220 25.90 13.62 0.67
N ILE A 221 25.48 13.52 1.93
CA ILE A 221 24.82 12.33 2.48
C ILE A 221 23.51 12.05 1.73
N ALA A 222 22.67 13.06 1.54
CA ALA A 222 21.41 12.93 0.82
C ALA A 222 21.59 12.46 -0.64
N ARG A 223 22.69 12.85 -1.30
CA ARG A 223 23.01 12.37 -2.67
C ARG A 223 23.46 10.91 -2.69
N VAL A 224 24.29 10.51 -1.72
CA VAL A 224 24.74 9.12 -1.58
C VAL A 224 23.55 8.20 -1.27
N GLU A 225 22.60 8.63 -0.42
CA GLU A 225 21.37 7.89 -0.15
C GLU A 225 20.42 7.83 -1.37
N ALA A 226 20.44 8.85 -2.23
CA ALA A 226 19.66 8.90 -3.46
C ALA A 226 20.30 8.15 -4.66
N GLY A 227 21.49 7.55 -4.49
CA GLY A 227 22.18 6.81 -5.54
C GLY A 227 22.71 7.68 -6.69
N LEU A 228 22.98 8.96 -6.44
CA LEU A 228 23.53 9.94 -7.41
C LEU A 228 24.99 10.30 -7.10
#